data_AF-A0A1Y3LG73-F1
#
_entry.id   AF-A0A1Y3LG73-F1
#
_cell.length_a   1.000
_cell.length_b   1.000
_cell.length_c   1.000
_cell.angle_alpha   90.00
_cell.angle_beta   90.00
_cell.angle_gamma   90.00
#
_symmetry.space_group_name_H-M   'P 1'
#
loop_
_entity.id
_entity.type
_entity.pdbx_description
1 polymer ?
#
loop_
_entity_poly.entity_id
_entity_poly.type
_entity_poly.pdbx_seq_one_letter_code
_entity_poly.pdbx_strand_id
1 'polypeptide(L)'
;MEGVNAKAGTEILHLTFSKMQASILDHGSRQTAAVGGPDVAGAAALSACQAKILKNSLDDAQLALLEIFASGKAAALEFAAMKVPNVGPVPSELADIDILKIDPVTVYMASRNQILLSLVDYRSFAFDIDNGGMQVRLVGNFKGGGVRLLPNELNLHQAELSSHAGVQLGPHTEPPYNCSVQFEGEHSPAPSALILSARWNPLQEPTKLIPVRNAISNLNGLEALALSSKSFCFTRSDCFVKDESQATIANSILQFDVRGDFTLRYSSYRHSLHDEANHSTRQAYQTLRDLLDKEQPYDFLPSPDSALLINNCQALHARDVIKDNRRLLVRLFGYSPDARPVILQQDPLIVRG
;
A
#
# COMPACT_ATOMS: atom_id res chain seq x y z
N MET A 1 -19.77 -35.60 -5.92
CA MET A 1 -18.99 -34.38 -6.22
C MET A 1 -18.38 -33.92 -4.92
N GLU A 2 -17.19 -34.44 -4.62
CA GLU A 2 -16.48 -34.10 -3.41
C GLU A 2 -15.99 -32.66 -3.51
N GLY A 3 -16.41 -31.85 -2.54
CA GLY A 3 -16.01 -30.46 -2.41
C GLY A 3 -14.50 -30.40 -2.25
N VAL A 4 -13.84 -29.73 -3.19
CA VAL A 4 -12.44 -29.35 -3.07
C VAL A 4 -12.37 -28.27 -2.02
N ASN A 5 -12.27 -28.69 -0.76
CA ASN A 5 -11.81 -27.88 0.35
C ASN A 5 -10.29 -27.74 0.15
N ALA A 6 -9.90 -26.90 -0.81
CA ALA A 6 -8.52 -26.49 -0.97
C ALA A 6 -8.14 -25.78 0.33
N LYS A 7 -7.32 -26.42 1.16
CA LYS A 7 -6.64 -25.76 2.29
C LYS A 7 -6.14 -24.41 1.77
N ALA A 8 -6.71 -23.32 2.29
CA ALA A 8 -6.31 -21.97 1.91
C ALA A 8 -4.78 -21.89 2.07
N GLY A 9 -4.07 -21.72 0.96
CA GLY A 9 -2.65 -21.37 1.02
C GLY A 9 -2.50 -20.09 1.84
N THR A 10 -1.37 -19.92 2.51
CA THR A 10 -1.06 -18.65 3.18
C THR A 10 -1.13 -17.50 2.18
N GLU A 11 -2.12 -16.60 2.34
CA GLU A 11 -2.26 -15.40 1.50
C GLU A 11 -1.11 -14.38 1.71
N ILE A 12 -0.29 -14.63 2.73
CA ILE A 12 0.94 -13.93 3.01
C ILE A 12 2.10 -14.83 2.55
N LEU A 13 2.83 -14.36 1.56
CA LEU A 13 4.00 -15.04 1.02
C LEU A 13 5.28 -14.49 1.65
N HIS A 14 6.28 -15.34 1.85
CA HIS A 14 7.58 -14.92 2.40
C HIS A 14 8.71 -15.31 1.44
N LEU A 15 9.41 -14.32 0.90
CA LEU A 15 10.61 -14.49 0.09
C LEU A 15 11.82 -14.04 0.90
N THR A 16 12.64 -15.01 1.31
CA THR A 16 13.91 -14.74 1.99
C THR A 16 15.04 -14.76 0.98
N PHE A 17 15.81 -13.68 0.91
CA PHE A 17 16.97 -13.59 0.02
C PHE A 17 18.18 -14.35 0.59
N SER A 18 18.93 -15.01 -0.29
CA SER A 18 20.28 -15.48 0.04
C SER A 18 21.25 -14.30 0.18
N LYS A 19 22.41 -14.51 0.82
CA LYS A 19 23.44 -13.45 0.94
C LYS A 19 23.89 -12.87 -0.41
N MET A 20 23.91 -13.70 -1.45
CA MET A 20 24.23 -13.30 -2.81
C MET A 20 23.12 -12.41 -3.39
N GLN A 21 21.86 -12.85 -3.32
CA GLN A 21 20.70 -12.09 -3.80
C GLN A 21 20.57 -10.74 -3.07
N ALA A 22 20.75 -10.72 -1.75
CA ALA A 22 20.77 -9.51 -0.94
C ALA A 22 21.89 -8.55 -1.35
N SER A 23 23.04 -9.07 -1.80
CA SER A 23 24.16 -8.26 -2.31
C SER A 23 23.88 -7.69 -3.71
N ILE A 24 23.22 -8.46 -4.58
CA ILE A 24 22.76 -7.99 -5.90
C ILE A 24 21.74 -6.85 -5.70
N LEU A 25 20.76 -7.04 -4.82
CA LEU A 25 19.75 -6.03 -4.51
C LEU A 25 20.38 -4.75 -3.94
N ASP A 26 21.31 -4.86 -2.98
CA ASP A 26 22.01 -3.71 -2.41
C ASP A 26 22.81 -2.94 -3.47
N HIS A 27 23.53 -3.65 -4.35
CA HIS A 27 24.28 -3.03 -5.43
C HIS A 27 23.35 -2.24 -6.38
N GLY A 28 22.27 -2.89 -6.86
CA GLY A 28 21.28 -2.24 -7.71
C GLY A 28 20.61 -1.05 -7.02
N SER A 29 20.28 -1.18 -5.73
CA SER A 29 19.68 -0.10 -4.93
C SER A 29 20.60 1.11 -4.81
N ARG A 30 21.91 0.89 -4.63
CA ARG A 30 22.92 1.98 -4.61
C ARG A 30 23.05 2.66 -5.97
N GLN A 31 23.03 1.89 -7.06
CA GLN A 31 23.10 2.45 -8.42
C GLN A 31 21.88 3.31 -8.74
N THR A 32 20.67 2.82 -8.44
CA THR A 32 19.43 3.60 -8.61
C THR A 32 19.39 4.82 -7.68
N ALA A 33 19.88 4.71 -6.44
CA ALA A 33 19.95 5.85 -5.53
C ALA A 33 20.95 6.91 -6.00
N ALA A 34 22.08 6.50 -6.60
CA ALA A 34 23.11 7.40 -7.09
C ALA A 34 22.64 8.30 -8.24
N VAL A 35 21.63 7.88 -9.01
CA VAL A 35 21.01 8.75 -10.03
C VAL A 35 19.92 9.66 -9.46
N GLY A 36 19.48 9.44 -8.21
CA GLY A 36 18.47 10.25 -7.52
C GLY A 36 17.23 9.47 -7.05
N GLY A 37 17.14 8.17 -7.33
CA GLY A 37 16.03 7.32 -6.88
C GLY A 37 14.71 7.53 -7.63
N PRO A 38 13.58 7.02 -7.09
CA PRO A 38 12.32 6.91 -7.83
C PRO A 38 11.71 8.20 -8.38
N ASP A 39 12.14 9.36 -7.88
CA ASP A 39 11.62 10.68 -8.30
C ASP A 39 12.39 11.30 -9.48
N VAL A 40 13.44 10.66 -9.99
CA VAL A 40 14.20 11.14 -11.16
C VAL A 40 13.91 10.31 -12.41
N ALA A 41 13.98 10.97 -13.57
CA ALA A 41 13.89 10.29 -14.86
C ALA A 41 15.02 9.25 -15.02
N GLY A 42 14.69 8.09 -15.58
CA GLY A 42 15.60 6.97 -15.82
C GLY A 42 15.70 5.99 -14.65
N ALA A 43 15.30 6.37 -13.43
CA ALA A 43 15.37 5.47 -12.27
C ALA A 43 14.46 4.26 -12.41
N ALA A 44 13.25 4.42 -12.98
CA ALA A 44 12.34 3.30 -13.21
C ALA A 44 12.92 2.25 -14.17
N ALA A 45 13.54 2.71 -15.27
CA ALA A 45 14.19 1.82 -16.25
C ALA A 45 15.40 1.12 -15.63
N LEU A 46 16.20 1.82 -14.83
CA LEU A 46 17.33 1.25 -14.10
C LEU A 46 16.84 0.19 -13.09
N SER A 47 15.82 0.50 -12.30
CA SER A 47 15.22 -0.43 -11.34
C SER A 47 14.68 -1.70 -12.01
N ALA A 48 14.03 -1.57 -13.17
CA ALA A 48 13.59 -2.71 -13.96
C ALA A 48 14.75 -3.57 -14.47
N CYS A 49 15.87 -2.94 -14.86
CA CYS A 49 17.10 -3.67 -15.23
C CYS A 49 17.68 -4.44 -14.04
N GLN A 50 17.79 -3.79 -12.88
CA GLN A 50 18.30 -4.42 -11.66
C GLN A 50 17.39 -5.57 -11.18
N ALA A 51 16.07 -5.40 -11.30
CA ALA A 51 15.12 -6.45 -11.00
C ALA A 51 15.30 -7.67 -11.89
N LYS A 52 15.56 -7.51 -13.20
CA LYS A 52 15.88 -8.63 -14.10
C LYS A 52 17.15 -9.37 -13.69
N ILE A 53 18.20 -8.64 -13.31
CA ILE A 53 19.47 -9.23 -12.81
C ILE A 53 19.20 -10.05 -11.55
N LEU A 54 18.45 -9.49 -10.59
CA LEU A 54 18.08 -10.18 -9.36
C LEU A 54 17.20 -11.40 -9.62
N LYS A 55 16.19 -11.28 -10.49
CA LYS A 55 15.26 -12.36 -10.88
C LYS A 55 15.99 -13.56 -11.46
N ASN A 56 17.07 -13.36 -12.23
CA ASN A 56 17.92 -14.42 -12.76
C ASN A 56 18.71 -15.21 -11.70
N SER A 57 18.78 -14.69 -10.46
CA SER A 57 19.45 -15.35 -9.34
C SER A 57 18.49 -16.04 -8.37
N LEU A 58 17.18 -15.96 -8.61
CA LEU A 58 16.15 -16.59 -7.79
C LEU A 58 15.99 -18.06 -8.19
N ASP A 59 15.65 -18.90 -7.22
CA ASP A 59 15.26 -20.28 -7.48
C ASP A 59 13.79 -20.40 -7.92
N ASP A 60 13.38 -21.59 -8.37
CA ASP A 60 12.02 -21.84 -8.86
C ASP A 60 10.96 -21.58 -7.80
N ALA A 61 11.25 -21.83 -6.52
CA ALA A 61 10.31 -21.59 -5.43
C ALA A 61 10.10 -20.08 -5.22
N GLN A 62 11.17 -19.30 -5.19
CA GLN A 62 11.12 -17.84 -5.11
C GLN A 62 10.39 -17.24 -6.32
N LEU A 63 10.65 -17.74 -7.53
CA LEU A 63 9.96 -17.30 -8.75
C LEU A 63 8.45 -17.60 -8.69
N ALA A 64 8.06 -18.78 -8.19
CA ALA A 64 6.65 -19.13 -8.01
C ALA A 64 5.95 -18.18 -7.02
N LEU A 65 6.61 -17.75 -5.94
CA LEU A 65 6.05 -16.75 -5.01
C LEU A 65 5.78 -15.41 -5.70
N LEU A 66 6.71 -14.94 -6.54
CA LEU A 66 6.52 -13.72 -7.33
C LEU A 66 5.31 -13.83 -8.27
N GLU A 67 5.15 -14.98 -8.93
CA GLU A 67 4.02 -15.25 -9.83
C GLU A 67 2.68 -15.31 -9.09
N ILE A 68 2.63 -15.98 -7.94
CA ILE A 68 1.41 -16.02 -7.11
C ILE A 68 0.98 -14.61 -6.72
N PHE A 69 1.92 -13.75 -6.29
CA PHE A 69 1.61 -12.36 -5.98
C PHE A 69 1.15 -11.59 -7.22
N ALA A 70 1.90 -11.65 -8.32
CA ALA A 70 1.61 -10.91 -9.55
C ALA A 70 0.28 -11.31 -10.20
N SER A 71 -0.15 -12.56 -10.02
CA SER A 71 -1.45 -13.06 -10.49
C SER A 71 -2.65 -12.66 -9.61
N GLY A 72 -2.43 -11.90 -8.53
CA GLY A 72 -3.48 -11.44 -7.62
C GLY A 72 -3.91 -12.45 -6.55
N LYS A 73 -3.29 -13.63 -6.52
CA LYS A 73 -3.69 -14.75 -5.64
C LYS A 73 -3.17 -14.62 -4.20
N ALA A 74 -2.33 -13.64 -3.91
CA ALA A 74 -1.84 -13.33 -2.57
C ALA A 74 -2.24 -11.92 -2.13
N ALA A 75 -2.51 -11.79 -0.84
CA ALA A 75 -2.76 -10.53 -0.15
C ALA A 75 -1.47 -9.74 0.06
N ALA A 76 -0.35 -10.40 0.33
CA ALA A 76 0.95 -9.76 0.43
C ALA A 76 2.14 -10.67 0.13
N LEU A 77 3.27 -10.04 -0.15
CA LEU A 77 4.59 -10.66 -0.26
C LEU A 77 5.57 -9.90 0.65
N GLU A 78 6.11 -10.60 1.64
CA GLU A 78 7.19 -10.12 2.49
C GLU A 78 8.55 -10.50 1.90
N PHE A 79 9.40 -9.51 1.69
CA PHE A 79 10.81 -9.68 1.36
C PHE A 79 11.64 -9.58 2.64
N ALA A 80 12.48 -10.58 2.90
CA ALA A 80 13.30 -10.66 4.11
C ALA A 80 14.79 -10.93 3.79
N ALA A 81 15.64 -10.76 4.81
CA ALA A 81 17.09 -10.96 4.75
C ALA A 81 17.82 -10.06 3.72
N MET A 82 17.32 -8.84 3.51
CA MET A 82 18.03 -7.82 2.72
C MET A 82 19.21 -7.23 3.50
N LYS A 83 20.17 -6.60 2.81
CA LYS A 83 21.19 -5.83 3.50
C LYS A 83 20.58 -4.63 4.21
N VAL A 84 20.91 -4.48 5.50
CA VAL A 84 20.55 -3.33 6.33
C VAL A 84 21.31 -2.10 5.80
N PRO A 85 20.63 -1.02 5.40
CA PRO A 85 21.30 0.24 5.08
C PRO A 85 22.00 0.80 6.31
N ASN A 86 23.04 1.62 6.09
CA ASN A 86 23.64 2.37 7.19
C ASN A 86 22.70 3.52 7.62
N VAL A 87 21.68 3.18 8.40
CA VAL A 87 20.63 4.11 8.86
C VAL A 87 21.10 5.06 9.96
N GLY A 88 22.33 4.87 10.48
CA GLY A 88 22.81 5.57 11.67
C GLY A 88 22.06 5.15 12.95
N PRO A 89 22.39 5.75 14.10
CA PRO A 89 21.59 5.56 15.32
C PRO A 89 20.18 6.12 15.12
N VAL A 90 19.21 5.56 15.85
CA VAL A 90 17.87 6.16 15.94
C VAL A 90 18.02 7.58 16.50
N PRO A 91 17.51 8.63 15.83
CA PRO A 91 17.69 10.00 16.29
C PRO A 91 16.89 10.27 17.57
N SER A 92 17.16 11.38 18.25
CA SER A 92 16.33 11.82 19.39
C SER A 92 14.91 12.20 18.94
N GLU A 93 14.80 12.80 17.76
CA GLU A 93 13.56 13.20 17.10
C GLU A 93 13.72 13.09 15.58
N LEU A 94 12.61 12.93 14.85
CA LEU A 94 12.67 12.96 13.40
C LEU A 94 12.93 14.39 12.93
N ALA A 95 13.81 14.53 11.94
CA ALA A 95 13.98 15.78 11.22
C ALA A 95 12.72 16.12 10.40
N ASP A 96 12.68 17.33 9.85
CA ASP A 96 11.61 17.74 8.95
C ASP A 96 11.44 16.77 7.78
N ILE A 97 10.18 16.57 7.36
CA ILE A 97 9.83 15.60 6.33
C ILE A 97 10.54 15.90 5.00
N ASP A 98 10.73 17.16 4.64
CA ASP A 98 11.36 17.54 3.38
C ASP A 98 12.86 17.26 3.38
N ILE A 99 13.52 17.39 4.55
CA ILE A 99 14.91 16.97 4.74
C ILE A 99 15.02 15.44 4.64
N LEU A 100 14.12 14.71 5.30
CA LEU A 100 14.16 13.25 5.32
C LEU A 100 13.86 12.62 3.96
N LYS A 101 13.04 13.26 3.12
CA LYS A 101 12.69 12.77 1.78
C LYS A 101 13.92 12.64 0.88
N ILE A 102 14.82 13.63 0.93
CA ILE A 102 16.04 13.69 0.11
C ILE A 102 17.26 13.05 0.78
N ASP A 103 17.13 12.56 2.01
CA ASP A 103 18.21 11.90 2.72
C ASP A 103 18.71 10.66 1.94
N PRO A 104 20.03 10.46 1.77
CA PRO A 104 20.58 9.37 0.98
C PRO A 104 20.11 7.97 1.38
N VAL A 105 19.86 7.74 2.68
CA VAL A 105 19.34 6.46 3.19
C VAL A 105 17.88 6.28 2.76
N THR A 106 17.07 7.33 2.85
CA THR A 106 15.69 7.32 2.36
C THR A 106 15.64 7.02 0.86
N VAL A 107 16.45 7.72 0.05
CA VAL A 107 16.55 7.53 -1.40
C VAL A 107 17.01 6.11 -1.75
N TYR A 108 17.98 5.58 -1.00
CA TYR A 108 18.40 4.18 -1.12
C TYR A 108 17.26 3.18 -0.84
N MET A 109 16.53 3.37 0.27
CA MET A 109 15.43 2.48 0.62
C MET A 109 14.28 2.56 -0.38
N ALA A 110 13.97 3.76 -0.88
CA ALA A 110 12.97 3.94 -1.93
C ALA A 110 13.41 3.27 -3.23
N SER A 111 14.68 3.40 -3.62
CA SER A 111 15.26 2.72 -4.78
C SER A 111 15.16 1.20 -4.65
N ARG A 112 15.47 0.64 -3.48
CA ARG A 112 15.29 -0.78 -3.19
C ARG A 112 13.84 -1.21 -3.38
N ASN A 113 12.89 -0.43 -2.86
CA ASN A 113 11.46 -0.71 -2.99
C ASN A 113 10.99 -0.64 -4.46
N GLN A 114 11.55 0.24 -5.29
CA GLN A 114 11.24 0.32 -6.72
C GLN A 114 11.76 -0.91 -7.49
N ILE A 115 12.93 -1.45 -7.12
CA ILE A 115 13.46 -2.71 -7.66
C ILE A 115 12.55 -3.88 -7.25
N LEU A 116 12.13 -3.94 -5.98
CA LEU A 116 11.24 -5.00 -5.48
C LEU A 116 9.87 -4.98 -6.16
N LEU A 117 9.29 -3.80 -6.41
CA LEU A 117 8.09 -3.66 -7.25
C LEU A 117 8.32 -4.22 -8.66
N SER A 118 9.48 -3.91 -9.25
CA SER A 118 9.82 -4.38 -10.59
C SER A 118 10.05 -5.89 -10.68
N LEU A 119 10.34 -6.60 -9.57
CA LEU A 119 10.45 -8.07 -9.55
C LEU A 119 9.14 -8.78 -9.91
N VAL A 120 8.01 -8.18 -9.49
CA VAL A 120 6.65 -8.63 -9.81
C VAL A 120 6.05 -7.88 -11.01
N ASP A 121 6.92 -7.22 -11.80
CA ASP A 121 6.54 -6.47 -13.01
C ASP A 121 5.60 -5.27 -12.73
N TYR A 122 5.63 -4.73 -11.50
CA TYR A 122 4.85 -3.54 -11.14
C TYR A 122 5.66 -2.28 -11.38
N ARG A 123 4.97 -1.20 -11.74
CA ARG A 123 5.57 0.13 -11.99
C ARG A 123 5.25 1.07 -10.84
N SER A 124 6.26 1.71 -10.27
CA SER A 124 6.05 2.73 -9.24
C SER A 124 5.50 4.03 -9.83
N PHE A 125 4.68 4.76 -9.06
CA PHE A 125 4.04 5.99 -9.54
C PHE A 125 3.67 6.96 -8.40
N ALA A 126 3.21 8.15 -8.79
CA ALA A 126 2.55 9.12 -7.91
C ALA A 126 1.30 9.72 -8.56
N PHE A 127 0.33 10.13 -7.74
CA PHE A 127 -0.73 11.04 -8.16
C PHE A 127 -0.20 12.47 -8.13
N ASP A 128 -0.60 13.30 -9.09
CA ASP A 128 -0.28 14.73 -9.15
C ASP A 128 -0.82 15.53 -7.94
N ILE A 129 -1.98 15.12 -7.43
CA ILE A 129 -2.66 15.76 -6.29
C ILE A 129 -2.21 15.25 -4.91
N ASP A 130 -1.29 14.28 -4.84
CA ASP A 130 -0.81 13.66 -3.59
C ASP A 130 0.72 13.82 -3.46
N ASN A 131 1.20 14.07 -2.23
CA ASN A 131 2.63 14.11 -1.91
C ASN A 131 3.47 15.01 -2.86
N GLY A 132 2.88 16.08 -3.40
CA GLY A 132 3.53 16.98 -4.35
C GLY A 132 3.95 16.30 -5.66
N GLY A 133 3.28 15.23 -6.09
CA GLY A 133 3.63 14.48 -7.29
C GLY A 133 4.86 13.58 -7.13
N MET A 134 5.40 13.43 -5.92
CA MET A 134 6.57 12.58 -5.66
C MET A 134 6.17 11.14 -5.38
N GLN A 135 6.93 10.19 -5.93
CA GLN A 135 6.76 8.76 -5.69
C GLN A 135 7.21 8.38 -4.28
N VAL A 136 8.32 8.95 -3.81
CA VAL A 136 8.88 8.67 -2.47
C VAL A 136 7.99 9.27 -1.39
N ARG A 137 7.38 8.40 -0.58
CA ARG A 137 6.49 8.79 0.53
C ARG A 137 7.09 8.37 1.87
N LEU A 138 7.05 9.27 2.84
CA LEU A 138 7.41 8.97 4.22
C LEU A 138 6.16 8.76 5.07
N VAL A 139 6.19 7.74 5.92
CA VAL A 139 5.10 7.43 6.85
C VAL A 139 5.67 7.48 8.27
N GLY A 140 5.19 8.43 9.06
CA GLY A 140 5.70 8.73 10.40
C GLY A 140 4.82 9.79 11.08
N ASN A 141 5.05 10.03 12.37
CA ASN A 141 4.30 11.05 13.10
C ASN A 141 4.97 12.43 12.95
N PHE A 142 4.53 13.22 11.97
CA PHE A 142 4.96 14.59 11.74
C PHE A 142 3.90 15.63 12.16
N LYS A 143 2.63 15.22 12.24
CA LYS A 143 1.47 16.10 12.49
C LYS A 143 0.86 15.97 13.90
N GLY A 144 1.35 15.06 14.74
CA GLY A 144 0.84 14.82 16.08
C GLY A 144 -0.21 13.70 16.16
N GLY A 145 -0.80 13.51 17.33
CA GLY A 145 -1.83 12.51 17.61
C GLY A 145 -1.31 11.12 17.99
N GLY A 146 0.00 10.99 18.24
CA GLY A 146 0.61 9.78 18.80
C GLY A 146 0.41 9.67 20.31
N VAL A 147 0.85 8.56 20.91
CA VAL A 147 0.82 8.39 22.39
C VAL A 147 1.70 9.43 23.09
N ARG A 148 2.81 9.82 22.45
CA ARG A 148 3.68 10.90 22.89
C ARG A 148 3.45 12.11 22.00
N LEU A 149 3.24 13.27 22.61
CA LEU A 149 3.10 14.53 21.89
C LEU A 149 4.41 14.89 21.17
N LEU A 150 4.30 15.52 20.01
CA LEU A 150 5.45 16.19 19.40
C LEU A 150 5.79 17.47 20.19
N PRO A 151 7.06 17.93 20.17
CA PRO A 151 7.47 19.14 20.91
C PRO A 151 6.62 20.38 20.63
N ASN A 152 6.10 20.49 19.41
CA ASN A 152 5.30 21.63 18.94
C ASN A 152 3.80 21.28 18.76
N GLU A 153 3.33 20.17 19.35
CA GLU A 153 1.93 19.76 19.24
C GLU A 153 1.04 20.59 20.16
N LEU A 154 0.12 21.36 19.57
CA LEU A 154 -0.90 22.08 20.33
C LEU A 154 -2.05 21.13 20.69
N ASN A 155 -2.35 20.98 21.99
CA ASN A 155 -3.42 20.11 22.51
C ASN A 155 -4.83 20.40 21.95
N LEU A 156 -5.03 21.49 21.21
CA LEU A 156 -6.32 21.92 20.66
C LEU A 156 -6.56 21.46 19.22
N HIS A 157 -5.55 20.90 18.52
CA HIS A 157 -5.70 20.44 17.15
C HIS A 157 -6.02 18.95 17.09
N GLN A 158 -7.18 18.61 16.52
CA GLN A 158 -7.47 17.23 16.14
C GLN A 158 -6.53 16.86 14.99
N ALA A 159 -5.61 15.92 15.25
CA ALA A 159 -4.69 15.44 14.24
C ALA A 159 -5.44 14.78 13.08
N GLU A 160 -4.99 15.07 11.86
CA GLU A 160 -5.55 14.55 10.62
C GLU A 160 -5.43 13.01 10.54
N LEU A 161 -6.47 12.33 10.03
CA LEU A 161 -6.41 10.89 9.75
C LEU A 161 -5.56 10.63 8.48
N SER A 162 -4.23 10.60 8.65
CA SER A 162 -3.26 10.47 7.55
C SER A 162 -2.03 9.64 7.92
N SER A 163 -1.23 9.30 6.90
CA SER A 163 0.08 8.64 7.05
C SER A 163 1.13 9.49 7.77
N HIS A 164 0.90 10.80 7.91
CA HIS A 164 1.80 11.75 8.56
C HIS A 164 1.42 12.07 10.02
N ALA A 165 0.34 11.47 10.53
CA ALA A 165 -0.10 11.64 11.91
C ALA A 165 0.14 10.36 12.73
N GLY A 166 0.24 10.51 14.05
CA GLY A 166 0.39 9.42 15.01
C GLY A 166 -0.91 8.71 15.40
N VAL A 167 -2.05 9.16 14.88
CA VAL A 167 -3.37 8.61 15.17
C VAL A 167 -3.55 7.16 14.71
N GLN A 168 -4.54 6.47 15.28
CA GLN A 168 -4.95 5.16 14.77
C GLN A 168 -5.55 5.30 13.37
N LEU A 169 -5.17 4.38 12.48
CA LEU A 169 -5.76 4.23 11.16
C LEU A 169 -6.41 2.84 11.08
N GLY A 170 -7.74 2.81 11.00
CA GLY A 170 -8.50 1.56 10.90
C GLY A 170 -8.26 0.83 9.56
N PRO A 171 -8.80 -0.39 9.38
CA PRO A 171 -8.64 -1.15 8.14
C PRO A 171 -9.11 -0.39 6.90
N HIS A 172 -8.22 -0.27 5.91
CA HIS A 172 -8.53 0.38 4.64
C HIS A 172 -7.65 -0.13 3.48
N THR A 173 -8.15 0.08 2.27
CA THR A 173 -7.35 0.14 1.04
C THR A 173 -6.83 1.57 0.84
N GLU A 174 -5.72 1.73 0.11
CA GLU A 174 -5.23 3.06 -0.27
C GLU A 174 -6.17 3.69 -1.33
N PRO A 175 -6.55 4.97 -1.19
CA PRO A 175 -7.40 5.69 -2.15
C PRO A 175 -6.73 5.89 -3.52
N PRO A 176 -7.48 6.30 -4.56
CA PRO A 176 -8.93 6.55 -4.61
C PRO A 176 -9.81 5.30 -4.40
N TYR A 177 -11.05 5.47 -3.92
CA TYR A 177 -11.91 4.35 -3.53
C TYR A 177 -12.82 3.84 -4.65
N ASN A 178 -12.58 4.24 -5.90
CA ASN A 178 -13.26 3.66 -7.04
C ASN A 178 -12.73 2.25 -7.28
N CYS A 179 -13.63 1.26 -7.29
CA CYS A 179 -13.31 -0.11 -7.70
C CYS A 179 -13.11 -0.14 -9.21
N SER A 180 -11.90 0.17 -9.66
CA SER A 180 -11.52 0.02 -11.06
C SER A 180 -10.02 -0.24 -11.18
N VAL A 181 -9.65 -0.98 -12.22
CA VAL A 181 -8.27 -1.13 -12.71
C VAL A 181 -7.98 -0.21 -13.90
N GLN A 182 -9.00 0.50 -14.39
CA GLN A 182 -8.91 1.49 -15.47
C GLN A 182 -9.32 2.87 -14.94
N PHE A 183 -8.91 3.93 -15.64
CA PHE A 183 -9.40 5.26 -15.32
C PHE A 183 -10.92 5.33 -15.49
N GLU A 184 -11.57 6.13 -14.64
CA GLU A 184 -13.00 6.43 -14.73
C GLU A 184 -13.17 7.94 -14.95
N GLY A 185 -13.74 8.30 -16.10
CA GLY A 185 -13.79 9.70 -16.53
C GLY A 185 -12.37 10.23 -16.75
N GLU A 186 -11.96 11.19 -15.94
CA GLU A 186 -10.60 11.74 -15.97
C GLU A 186 -9.72 11.26 -14.79
N HIS A 187 -10.21 10.38 -13.92
CA HIS A 187 -9.49 9.97 -12.69
C HIS A 187 -8.82 8.61 -12.84
N SER A 188 -7.57 8.50 -12.40
CA SER A 188 -6.82 7.23 -12.42
C SER A 188 -7.33 6.24 -11.36
N PRO A 189 -7.15 4.92 -11.57
CA PRO A 189 -7.55 3.91 -10.59
C PRO A 189 -6.68 3.97 -9.33
N ALA A 190 -7.14 3.37 -8.23
CA ALA A 190 -6.33 3.23 -7.03
C ALA A 190 -5.06 2.42 -7.27
N PRO A 191 -4.01 2.58 -6.44
CA PRO A 191 -2.82 1.73 -6.51
C PRO A 191 -3.21 0.25 -6.54
N SER A 192 -2.55 -0.53 -7.39
CA SER A 192 -2.69 -1.99 -7.39
C SER A 192 -2.01 -2.60 -6.15
N ALA A 193 -0.91 -1.98 -5.72
CA ALA A 193 -0.18 -2.34 -4.52
C ALA A 193 0.48 -1.13 -3.87
N LEU A 194 0.88 -1.32 -2.61
CA LEU A 194 1.85 -0.46 -1.94
C LEU A 194 2.98 -1.32 -1.37
N ILE A 195 4.20 -0.78 -1.35
CA ILE A 195 5.35 -1.41 -0.71
C ILE A 195 5.87 -0.52 0.42
N LEU A 196 6.21 -1.09 1.56
CA LEU A 196 6.73 -0.36 2.71
C LEU A 196 7.91 -1.06 3.39
N SER A 197 8.88 -0.28 3.86
CA SER A 197 10.04 -0.72 4.64
C SER A 197 10.38 0.30 5.73
N ALA A 198 10.93 -0.10 6.87
CA ALA A 198 11.25 0.84 7.95
C ALA A 198 12.70 1.33 7.87
N ARG A 199 12.88 2.66 7.93
CA ARG A 199 14.19 3.22 8.28
C ARG A 199 14.43 3.08 9.78
N TRP A 200 13.42 3.42 10.58
CA TRP A 200 13.43 3.25 12.03
C TRP A 200 12.07 2.76 12.53
N ASN A 201 12.08 1.83 13.49
CA ASN A 201 10.90 1.33 14.19
C ASN A 201 11.29 0.84 15.60
N PRO A 202 11.73 1.74 16.49
CA PRO A 202 12.43 1.37 17.73
C PRO A 202 11.60 0.53 18.71
N LEU A 203 10.26 0.72 18.73
CA LEU A 203 9.35 -0.08 19.56
C LEU A 203 8.73 -1.27 18.83
N GLN A 204 9.23 -1.60 17.63
CA GLN A 204 8.74 -2.71 16.81
C GLN A 204 7.21 -2.64 16.62
N GLU A 205 6.71 -1.46 16.26
CA GLU A 205 5.27 -1.27 16.10
C GLU A 205 4.80 -1.87 14.77
N PRO A 206 3.81 -2.78 14.78
CA PRO A 206 3.40 -3.50 13.58
C PRO A 206 2.65 -2.62 12.60
N THR A 207 2.68 -3.00 11.33
CA THR A 207 1.67 -2.65 10.34
C THR A 207 0.74 -3.87 10.21
N LYS A 208 -0.55 -3.68 10.50
CA LYS A 208 -1.54 -4.76 10.45
C LYS A 208 -2.00 -4.96 9.02
N LEU A 209 -2.12 -6.20 8.59
CA LEU A 209 -2.62 -6.58 7.28
C LEU A 209 -3.79 -7.55 7.46
N ILE A 210 -4.89 -7.32 6.75
CA ILE A 210 -6.09 -8.15 6.81
C ILE A 210 -6.38 -8.63 5.40
N PRO A 211 -5.99 -9.88 5.04
CA PRO A 211 -6.44 -10.53 3.81
C PRO A 211 -7.96 -10.57 3.77
N VAL A 212 -8.56 -10.27 2.61
CA VAL A 212 -10.02 -10.17 2.50
C VAL A 212 -10.66 -11.32 1.76
N ARG A 213 -9.89 -12.23 1.15
CA ARG A 213 -10.43 -13.31 0.32
C ARG A 213 -11.35 -14.23 1.11
N ASN A 214 -10.99 -14.56 2.35
CA ASN A 214 -11.86 -15.35 3.24
C ASN A 214 -13.18 -14.62 3.52
N ALA A 215 -13.14 -13.35 3.95
CA ALA A 215 -14.34 -12.54 4.15
C ALA A 215 -15.21 -12.48 2.89
N ILE A 216 -14.63 -12.21 1.71
CA ILE A 216 -15.38 -12.15 0.45
C ILE A 216 -15.99 -13.51 0.07
N SER A 217 -15.28 -14.62 0.30
CA SER A 217 -15.79 -15.96 0.00
C SER A 217 -16.97 -16.41 0.89
N ASN A 218 -17.15 -15.75 2.04
CA ASN A 218 -18.24 -16.02 2.98
C ASN A 218 -19.48 -15.15 2.73
N LEU A 219 -19.45 -14.23 1.76
CA LEU A 219 -20.63 -13.49 1.32
C LEU A 219 -21.54 -14.40 0.50
N ASN A 220 -22.86 -14.27 0.68
CA ASN A 220 -23.79 -14.89 -0.26
C ASN A 220 -23.88 -14.10 -1.57
N GLY A 221 -24.45 -14.71 -2.62
CA GLY A 221 -24.52 -14.09 -3.95
C GLY A 221 -25.27 -12.76 -4.00
N LEU A 222 -26.31 -12.57 -3.18
CA LEU A 222 -27.05 -11.30 -3.11
C LEU A 222 -26.25 -10.22 -2.39
N GLU A 223 -25.51 -10.58 -1.35
CA GLU A 223 -24.62 -9.65 -0.64
C GLU A 223 -23.48 -9.18 -1.54
N ALA A 224 -22.84 -10.11 -2.26
CA ALA A 224 -21.80 -9.78 -3.24
C ALA A 224 -22.34 -8.85 -4.35
N LEU A 225 -23.54 -9.13 -4.87
CA LEU A 225 -24.21 -8.27 -5.86
C LEU A 225 -24.50 -6.88 -5.28
N ALA A 226 -24.98 -6.80 -4.04
CA ALA A 226 -25.27 -5.54 -3.38
C ALA A 226 -24.00 -4.70 -3.15
N LEU A 227 -22.88 -5.31 -2.77
CA LEU A 227 -21.58 -4.64 -2.61
C LEU A 227 -20.98 -4.15 -3.94
N SER A 228 -21.39 -4.75 -5.06
CA SER A 228 -21.05 -4.32 -6.41
C SER A 228 -21.92 -3.19 -6.97
N SER A 229 -23.00 -2.84 -6.27
CA SER A 229 -23.86 -1.73 -6.67
C SER A 229 -23.24 -0.37 -6.32
N LYS A 230 -23.58 0.66 -7.10
CA LYS A 230 -23.22 2.05 -6.82
C LYS A 230 -24.12 2.59 -5.70
N SER A 231 -23.82 2.25 -4.46
CA SER A 231 -24.61 2.62 -3.28
C SER A 231 -23.77 3.04 -2.09
N PHE A 232 -22.47 3.24 -2.30
CA PHE A 232 -21.51 3.62 -1.26
C PHE A 232 -20.89 4.97 -1.55
N CYS A 233 -20.66 5.74 -0.51
CA CYS A 233 -20.03 7.04 -0.56
C CYS A 233 -18.67 6.94 0.13
N PHE A 234 -17.72 7.78 -0.28
CA PHE A 234 -16.46 7.92 0.44
C PHE A 234 -16.12 9.38 0.67
N THR A 235 -15.49 9.65 1.81
CA THR A 235 -14.84 10.94 2.06
C THR A 235 -13.39 10.89 1.58
N ARG A 236 -12.93 11.95 0.90
CA ARG A 236 -11.53 12.06 0.48
C ARG A 236 -10.60 12.22 1.68
N SER A 237 -9.34 11.83 1.51
CA SER A 237 -8.28 12.17 2.48
C SER A 237 -8.13 13.68 2.58
N ASP A 238 -7.89 14.18 3.79
CA ASP A 238 -7.49 15.57 4.02
C ASP A 238 -6.13 15.90 3.37
N CYS A 239 -5.35 14.88 2.97
CA CYS A 239 -4.12 15.03 2.19
C CYS A 239 -4.35 15.45 0.72
N PHE A 240 -5.56 15.31 0.17
CA PHE A 240 -5.87 15.71 -1.20
C PHE A 240 -6.30 17.19 -1.24
N VAL A 241 -6.02 17.88 -2.35
CA VAL A 241 -6.51 19.25 -2.58
C VAL A 241 -8.06 19.26 -2.52
N LYS A 242 -8.63 20.15 -1.70
CA LYS A 242 -10.08 20.29 -1.55
C LYS A 242 -10.67 20.92 -2.81
N ASP A 243 -11.44 20.14 -3.57
CA ASP A 243 -12.43 20.67 -4.50
C ASP A 243 -13.78 20.71 -3.77
N GLU A 244 -14.23 21.90 -3.37
CA GLU A 244 -15.39 22.11 -2.49
C GLU A 244 -16.76 21.89 -3.16
N SER A 245 -16.83 21.30 -4.36
CA SER A 245 -18.07 21.31 -5.17
C SER A 245 -18.53 20.00 -5.81
N GLN A 246 -17.89 18.85 -5.53
CA GLN A 246 -18.32 17.59 -6.16
C GLN A 246 -19.45 16.91 -5.37
N ALA A 247 -20.54 16.61 -6.08
CA ALA A 247 -21.63 15.78 -5.57
C ALA A 247 -21.09 14.43 -5.06
N THR A 248 -21.71 13.87 -4.03
CA THR A 248 -21.35 12.56 -3.49
C THR A 248 -21.55 11.48 -4.56
N ILE A 249 -20.47 11.05 -5.21
CA ILE A 249 -20.54 10.01 -6.24
C ILE A 249 -20.74 8.67 -5.53
N ALA A 250 -21.82 7.97 -5.88
CA ALA A 250 -22.05 6.61 -5.43
C ALA A 250 -21.11 5.64 -6.17
N ASN A 251 -20.40 4.83 -5.40
CA ASN A 251 -19.40 3.87 -5.83
C ASN A 251 -19.75 2.46 -5.37
N SER A 252 -19.09 1.46 -5.95
CA SER A 252 -19.11 0.08 -5.49
C SER A 252 -17.93 -0.17 -4.55
N ILE A 253 -18.10 -1.10 -3.60
CA ILE A 253 -17.03 -1.57 -2.70
C ILE A 253 -16.35 -2.82 -3.26
N LEU A 254 -17.07 -3.62 -4.05
CA LEU A 254 -16.59 -4.88 -4.60
C LEU A 254 -16.78 -4.91 -6.13
N GLN A 255 -15.77 -5.35 -6.85
CA GLN A 255 -15.86 -5.61 -8.29
C GLN A 255 -15.24 -6.95 -8.61
N PHE A 256 -15.91 -7.78 -9.40
CA PHE A 256 -15.35 -9.03 -9.92
C PHE A 256 -14.71 -8.80 -11.28
N ASP A 257 -13.57 -9.43 -11.52
CA ASP A 257 -12.87 -9.36 -12.80
C ASP A 257 -13.21 -10.55 -13.72
N VAL A 258 -12.88 -10.41 -15.00
CA VAL A 258 -13.15 -11.45 -16.02
C VAL A 258 -12.36 -12.74 -15.80
N ARG A 259 -11.37 -12.73 -14.90
CA ARG A 259 -10.55 -13.89 -14.55
C ARG A 259 -11.14 -14.66 -13.36
N GLY A 260 -12.26 -14.20 -12.82
CA GLY A 260 -12.92 -14.81 -11.66
C GLY A 260 -12.29 -14.41 -10.33
N ASP A 261 -11.51 -13.33 -10.29
CA ASP A 261 -11.03 -12.72 -9.04
C ASP A 261 -11.84 -11.45 -8.72
N PHE A 262 -11.45 -10.73 -7.67
CA PHE A 262 -12.12 -9.51 -7.24
C PHE A 262 -11.15 -8.36 -6.93
N THR A 263 -11.71 -7.17 -6.83
CA THR A 263 -11.08 -5.98 -6.26
C THR A 263 -12.00 -5.43 -5.19
N LEU A 264 -11.45 -5.24 -3.99
CA LEU A 264 -12.11 -4.53 -2.90
C LEU A 264 -11.58 -3.09 -2.82
N ARG A 265 -12.49 -2.14 -2.57
CA ARG A 265 -12.16 -0.79 -2.08
C ARG A 265 -12.99 -0.51 -0.84
N TYR A 266 -12.31 -0.32 0.27
CA TYR A 266 -12.96 -0.20 1.57
C TYR A 266 -12.11 0.64 2.52
N SER A 267 -12.78 1.35 3.43
CA SER A 267 -12.15 2.05 4.54
C SER A 267 -13.16 2.13 5.67
N SER A 268 -12.79 1.61 6.84
CA SER A 268 -13.67 1.56 8.02
C SER A 268 -14.04 2.93 8.58
N TYR A 269 -13.35 4.00 8.16
CA TYR A 269 -13.52 5.36 8.66
C TYR A 269 -13.82 6.38 7.57
N ARG A 270 -13.85 5.98 6.29
CA ARG A 270 -14.19 6.87 5.16
C ARG A 270 -15.35 6.39 4.32
N HIS A 271 -15.76 5.12 4.41
CA HIS A 271 -16.93 4.64 3.68
C HIS A 271 -18.21 4.84 4.48
N SER A 272 -19.23 5.32 3.78
CA SER A 272 -20.60 5.40 4.24
C SER A 272 -21.56 4.85 3.17
N LEU A 273 -22.81 4.60 3.57
CA LEU A 273 -23.87 4.24 2.63
C LEU A 273 -24.46 5.52 2.02
N HIS A 274 -24.83 5.46 0.75
CA HIS A 274 -25.64 6.50 0.12
C HIS A 274 -27.04 6.54 0.76
N ASP A 275 -27.67 7.70 0.81
CA ASP A 275 -28.97 7.87 1.47
C ASP A 275 -30.06 6.99 0.85
N GLU A 276 -29.99 6.81 -0.47
CA GLU A 276 -30.91 5.97 -1.25
C GLU A 276 -30.56 4.46 -1.23
N ALA A 277 -29.52 4.04 -0.49
CA ALA A 277 -29.15 2.64 -0.42
C ALA A 277 -30.30 1.80 0.17
N ASN A 278 -30.70 0.77 -0.57
CA ASN A 278 -31.79 -0.11 -0.17
C ASN A 278 -31.42 -0.99 1.04
N HIS A 279 -32.42 -1.62 1.67
CA HIS A 279 -32.21 -2.46 2.85
C HIS A 279 -31.18 -3.58 2.63
N SER A 280 -31.18 -4.21 1.45
CA SER A 280 -30.26 -5.31 1.13
C SER A 280 -28.82 -4.84 1.06
N THR A 281 -28.56 -3.65 0.49
CA THR A 281 -27.22 -3.04 0.47
C THR A 281 -26.74 -2.70 1.88
N ARG A 282 -27.62 -2.17 2.73
CA ARG A 282 -27.29 -1.86 4.13
C ARG A 282 -26.91 -3.13 4.90
N GLN A 283 -27.68 -4.19 4.71
CA GLN A 283 -27.41 -5.50 5.30
C GLN A 283 -26.08 -6.09 4.79
N ALA A 284 -25.85 -6.07 3.47
CA ALA A 284 -24.61 -6.57 2.88
C ALA A 284 -23.36 -5.81 3.37
N TYR A 285 -23.48 -4.49 3.56
CA TYR A 285 -22.42 -3.68 4.14
C TYR A 285 -22.13 -4.08 5.59
N GLN A 286 -23.16 -4.30 6.41
CA GLN A 286 -22.98 -4.78 7.77
C GLN A 286 -22.37 -6.18 7.80
N THR A 287 -22.84 -7.10 6.95
CA THR A 287 -22.26 -8.45 6.81
C THR A 287 -20.78 -8.38 6.47
N LEU A 288 -20.38 -7.54 5.49
CA LEU A 288 -18.98 -7.35 5.13
C LEU A 288 -18.15 -6.88 6.34
N ARG A 289 -18.64 -5.90 7.10
CA ARG A 289 -17.96 -5.40 8.31
C ARG A 289 -17.80 -6.49 9.35
N ASP A 290 -18.86 -7.23 9.64
CA ASP A 290 -18.85 -8.33 10.61
C ASP A 290 -17.90 -9.47 10.20
N LEU A 291 -17.75 -9.72 8.88
CA LEU A 291 -16.82 -10.69 8.35
C LEU A 291 -15.37 -10.20 8.48
N LEU A 292 -15.10 -8.94 8.12
CA LEU A 292 -13.78 -8.33 8.26
C LEU A 292 -13.32 -8.23 9.72
N ASP A 293 -14.24 -7.95 10.65
CA ASP A 293 -13.94 -7.88 12.08
C ASP A 293 -13.59 -9.26 12.69
N LYS A 294 -13.95 -10.36 12.01
CA LYS A 294 -13.60 -11.73 12.41
C LYS A 294 -12.27 -12.21 11.83
N GLU A 295 -11.76 -11.54 10.80
CA GLU A 295 -10.48 -11.90 10.21
C GLU A 295 -9.35 -11.72 11.23
N GLN A 296 -8.35 -12.61 11.15
CA GLN A 296 -7.15 -12.50 11.98
C GLN A 296 -6.11 -11.65 11.24
N PRO A 297 -5.74 -10.47 11.76
CA PRO A 297 -4.72 -9.66 11.12
C PRO A 297 -3.35 -10.33 11.18
N TYR A 298 -2.58 -10.19 10.12
CA TYR A 298 -1.16 -10.47 10.10
C TYR A 298 -0.39 -9.22 10.56
N ASP A 299 0.37 -9.37 11.64
CA ASP A 299 1.22 -8.31 12.19
C ASP A 299 2.59 -8.36 11.51
N PHE A 300 2.78 -7.53 10.47
CA PHE A 300 4.11 -7.30 9.91
C PHE A 300 4.88 -6.37 10.83
N LEU A 301 6.14 -6.68 11.11
CA LEU A 301 7.06 -5.84 11.88
C LEU A 301 8.07 -5.16 10.95
N PRO A 302 7.82 -3.92 10.50
CA PRO A 302 8.72 -3.24 9.58
C PRO A 302 10.12 -3.07 10.18
N SER A 303 11.13 -3.49 9.42
CA SER A 303 12.55 -3.37 9.76
C SER A 303 13.38 -2.87 8.56
N PRO A 304 14.65 -2.45 8.76
CA PRO A 304 15.51 -2.00 7.66
C PRO A 304 15.91 -3.09 6.66
N ASP A 305 15.84 -4.37 7.04
CA ASP A 305 16.15 -5.54 6.21
C ASP A 305 14.91 -6.26 5.64
N SER A 306 13.70 -5.73 5.91
CA SER A 306 12.45 -6.26 5.39
C SER A 306 11.67 -5.22 4.58
N ALA A 307 10.80 -5.72 3.69
CA ALA A 307 9.79 -4.91 3.02
C ALA A 307 8.52 -5.73 2.82
N LEU A 308 7.36 -5.11 2.99
CA LEU A 308 6.08 -5.74 2.74
C LEU A 308 5.45 -5.10 1.51
N LEU A 309 5.19 -5.92 0.49
CA LEU A 309 4.42 -5.57 -0.69
C LEU A 309 2.98 -6.04 -0.50
N ILE A 310 2.04 -5.10 -0.40
CA ILE A 310 0.63 -5.34 -0.12
C ILE A 310 -0.17 -5.22 -1.41
N ASN A 311 -0.96 -6.23 -1.73
CA ASN A 311 -1.94 -6.18 -2.81
C ASN A 311 -3.17 -5.37 -2.34
N ASN A 312 -3.29 -4.14 -2.84
CA ASN A 312 -4.32 -3.18 -2.40
C ASN A 312 -5.73 -3.57 -2.85
N CYS A 313 -5.88 -4.58 -3.71
CA CYS A 313 -7.16 -5.14 -4.12
C CYS A 313 -7.63 -6.31 -3.25
N GLN A 314 -6.71 -6.94 -2.52
CA GLN A 314 -6.90 -8.24 -1.84
C GLN A 314 -6.62 -8.17 -0.33
N ALA A 315 -6.18 -7.02 0.17
CA ALA A 315 -5.90 -6.83 1.58
C ALA A 315 -6.25 -5.41 2.03
N LEU A 316 -6.68 -5.31 3.29
CA LEU A 316 -6.71 -4.05 4.03
C LEU A 316 -5.45 -3.91 4.84
N HIS A 317 -5.00 -2.68 5.05
CA HIS A 317 -3.95 -2.38 5.99
C HIS A 317 -4.44 -1.42 7.08
N ALA A 318 -3.83 -1.51 8.25
CA ALA A 318 -4.17 -0.71 9.41
C ALA A 318 -2.93 -0.45 10.27
N ARG A 319 -3.05 0.52 11.17
CA ARG A 319 -2.02 0.83 12.15
C ARG A 319 -2.69 1.33 13.43
N ASP A 320 -2.16 0.89 14.57
CA ASP A 320 -2.53 1.45 15.86
C ASP A 320 -1.96 2.87 16.04
N VAL A 321 -2.26 3.51 17.16
CA VAL A 321 -1.66 4.79 17.55
C VAL A 321 -0.15 4.63 17.66
N ILE A 322 0.62 5.51 17.02
CA ILE A 322 2.09 5.52 17.09
C ILE A 322 2.52 5.78 18.53
N LYS A 323 3.32 4.86 19.07
CA LYS A 323 3.88 4.93 20.43
C LYS A 323 5.21 5.66 20.45
N ASP A 324 6.00 5.54 19.39
CA ASP A 324 7.28 6.21 19.24
C ASP A 324 7.30 7.10 17.99
N ASN A 325 7.40 8.41 18.19
CA ASN A 325 7.43 9.41 17.12
C ASN A 325 8.62 9.26 16.17
N ARG A 326 9.60 8.42 16.50
CA ARG A 326 10.76 8.10 15.66
C ARG A 326 10.50 6.95 14.68
N ARG A 327 9.30 6.35 14.70
CA ARG A 327 8.88 5.38 13.69
C ARG A 327 8.78 6.06 12.32
N LEU A 328 9.60 5.61 11.38
CA LEU A 328 9.69 6.15 10.03
C LEU A 328 9.75 5.03 8.99
N LEU A 329 8.76 4.99 8.12
CA LEU A 329 8.71 4.08 6.97
C LEU A 329 8.88 4.84 5.66
N VAL A 330 9.41 4.14 4.67
CA VAL A 330 9.49 4.57 3.27
C VAL A 330 8.50 3.74 2.46
N ARG A 331 7.59 4.41 1.76
CA ARG A 331 6.49 3.81 1.00
C ARG A 331 6.54 4.23 -0.46
N LEU A 332 6.19 3.31 -1.37
CA LEU A 332 5.87 3.59 -2.77
C LEU A 332 4.51 2.97 -3.12
N PHE A 333 3.84 3.54 -4.12
CA PHE A 333 2.71 2.90 -4.79
C PHE A 333 3.17 2.16 -6.04
N GLY A 334 2.47 1.09 -6.38
CA GLY A 334 2.71 0.27 -7.55
C GLY A 334 1.44 0.02 -8.36
N TYR A 335 1.55 0.16 -9.67
CA TYR A 335 0.54 -0.31 -10.62
C TYR A 335 0.97 -1.65 -11.20
N SER A 336 0.02 -2.59 -11.26
CA SER A 336 0.19 -3.83 -12.01
C SER A 336 0.23 -3.55 -13.52
N PRO A 337 0.71 -4.50 -14.34
CA PRO A 337 0.64 -4.40 -15.79
C PRO A 337 -0.77 -4.21 -16.35
N ASP A 338 -1.81 -4.55 -15.59
CA ASP A 338 -3.21 -4.42 -16.00
C ASP A 338 -3.78 -3.02 -15.78
N ALA A 339 -3.16 -2.23 -14.90
CA ALA A 339 -3.64 -0.90 -14.58
C ALA A 339 -3.56 0.04 -15.80
N ARG A 340 -4.61 0.82 -16.03
CA ARG A 340 -4.70 1.82 -17.11
C ARG A 340 -4.99 3.19 -16.52
N PRO A 341 -3.99 3.91 -15.97
CA PRO A 341 -4.18 5.25 -15.42
C PRO A 341 -4.18 6.34 -16.49
N VAL A 342 -4.63 7.54 -16.13
CA VAL A 342 -4.47 8.76 -16.94
C VAL A 342 -3.07 9.32 -16.70
N ILE A 343 -2.16 9.07 -17.64
CA ILE A 343 -0.75 9.43 -17.49
C ILE A 343 -0.53 10.92 -17.82
N LEU A 344 0.07 11.66 -16.89
CA LEU A 344 0.49 13.05 -17.08
C LEU A 344 1.98 13.15 -17.43
N GLN A 345 2.80 12.31 -16.80
CA GLN A 345 4.23 12.19 -17.07
C GLN A 345 4.64 10.71 -17.02
N GLN A 346 5.50 10.27 -17.94
CA GLN A 346 5.89 8.86 -18.06
C GLN A 346 7.06 8.48 -17.13
N ASP A 347 7.97 9.42 -16.83
CA ASP A 347 9.19 9.15 -16.08
C ASP A 347 9.70 10.40 -15.31
N PRO A 348 9.69 10.40 -13.96
CA PRO A 348 8.94 9.49 -13.11
C PRO A 348 7.45 9.42 -13.52
N LEU A 349 6.82 8.27 -13.35
CA LEU A 349 5.40 8.08 -13.67
C LEU A 349 4.53 8.91 -12.71
N ILE A 350 3.88 9.94 -13.26
CA ILE A 350 2.90 10.78 -12.57
C ILE A 350 1.56 10.63 -13.30
N VAL A 351 0.51 10.35 -12.55
CA VAL A 351 -0.85 10.12 -13.06
C VAL A 351 -1.83 11.10 -12.42
N ARG A 352 -2.93 11.38 -13.12
CA ARG A 352 -3.99 12.24 -12.60
C ARG A 352 -4.75 11.53 -11.47
N GLY A 353 -4.82 12.13 -10.29
CA GLY A 353 -5.59 11.58 -9.15
C GLY A 353 -7.09 11.77 -9.21
#